data_AF-A0A6I2R9Z3-F1
#
_entry.id   AF-A0A6I2R9Z3-F1
#
_cell.length_a   1.000
_cell.length_b   1.000
_cell.length_c   1.000
_cell.angle_alpha   90.00
_cell.angle_beta   90.00
_cell.angle_gamma   90.00
#
_symmetry.space_group_name_H-M   'P 1'
#
loop_
_entity.id
_entity.type
_entity.pdbx_description
1 polymer ?
#
loop_
_entity_poly.entity_id
_entity_poly.type
_entity_poly.pdbx_seq_one_letter_code
_entity_poly.pdbx_strand_id
1 'polypeptide(L)'
;MSRNITKFPISYAERHKNILGPLAVECQVSGRYLQFHEKSAVLDTGEFISVDVMAMPDDGKPARKICGLVIKREDLLEALKHVTPSD
;
A
#
# COMPACT_ATOMS: atom_id res chain seq x y z
N MET A 1 24.68 4.84 32.39
CA MET A 1 24.33 5.78 31.31
C MET A 1 22.96 5.42 30.76
N SER A 2 21.91 6.15 31.16
CA SER A 2 20.57 6.00 30.61
C SER A 2 20.52 6.65 29.22
N ARG A 3 20.33 5.85 28.17
CA ARG A 3 20.09 6.39 26.83
C ARG A 3 18.74 7.11 26.89
N ASN A 4 18.75 8.43 26.76
CA ASN A 4 17.54 9.23 26.58
C ASN A 4 16.95 8.87 25.22
N ILE A 5 16.05 7.89 25.20
CA ILE A 5 15.30 7.51 24.01
C ILE A 5 14.20 8.54 23.83
N THR A 6 14.45 9.52 22.96
CA THR A 6 13.44 10.49 22.53
C THR A 6 12.48 9.78 21.57
N LYS A 7 11.28 9.44 22.05
CA LYS A 7 10.22 8.92 21.18
C LYS A 7 9.58 10.10 20.46
N PHE A 8 9.82 10.21 19.16
CA PHE A 8 9.06 11.15 18.34
C PHE A 8 7.61 10.66 18.25
N PRO A 9 6.61 11.53 18.48
CA PRO A 9 5.22 11.16 18.27
C PRO A 9 5.02 10.91 16.77
N ILE A 10 4.92 9.63 16.41
CA ILE A 10 4.50 9.22 15.06
C ILE A 10 2.98 9.24 15.00
N SER A 11 2.44 9.80 13.92
CA SER A 11 1.01 9.73 13.64
C SER A 11 0.57 8.27 13.44
N TYR A 12 -0.72 8.01 13.59
CA TYR A 12 -1.31 6.70 13.33
C TYR A 12 -0.98 6.20 11.91
N ALA A 13 -1.06 7.09 10.91
CA ALA A 13 -0.73 6.78 9.53
C ALA A 13 0.76 6.46 9.32
N GLU A 14 1.66 7.18 9.99
CA GLU A 14 3.10 6.87 9.94
C GLU A 14 3.42 5.53 10.62
N ARG A 15 2.73 5.21 11.72
CA ARG A 15 2.85 3.91 12.37
C ARG A 15 2.43 2.78 11.42
N HIS A 16 1.32 2.95 10.71
CA HIS A 16 0.82 1.97 9.76
C HIS A 16 1.73 1.83 8.54
N LYS A 17 2.24 2.93 7.99
CA LYS A 17 3.27 2.90 6.93
C LYS A 17 4.54 2.19 7.38
N ASN A 18 4.99 2.41 8.62
CA ASN A 18 6.17 1.72 9.16
C ASN A 18 5.95 0.22 9.33
N ILE A 19 4.71 -0.22 9.61
CA ILE A 19 4.36 -1.64 9.75
C ILE A 19 4.23 -2.31 8.37
N LEU A 20 3.58 -1.65 7.42
CA LEU A 20 3.24 -2.24 6.11
C LEU A 20 4.33 -2.05 5.06
N GLY A 21 5.22 -1.07 5.24
CA GLY A 21 6.29 -0.73 4.31
C GLY A 21 5.89 0.32 3.26
N PRO A 22 6.87 0.82 2.48
CA PRO A 22 6.68 1.95 1.56
C PRO A 22 5.81 1.62 0.34
N LEU A 23 5.64 0.33 0.04
CA LEU A 23 4.84 -0.16 -1.10
C LEU A 23 3.40 -0.53 -0.71
N ALA A 24 2.99 -0.20 0.52
CA ALA A 24 1.65 -0.44 0.99
C ALA A 24 0.79 0.84 0.91
N VAL A 25 -0.41 0.71 0.34
CA VAL A 25 -1.42 1.77 0.30
C VAL A 25 -2.62 1.33 1.11
N GLU A 26 -2.80 1.95 2.27
CA GLU A 26 -3.87 1.62 3.21
C GLU A 26 -5.24 2.14 2.74
N CYS A 27 -6.26 1.29 2.85
CA CYS A 27 -7.64 1.69 2.65
C CYS A 27 -8.12 2.51 3.85
N GLN A 28 -8.55 3.75 3.61
CA GLN A 28 -8.96 4.66 4.69
C GLN A 28 -10.31 4.31 5.33
N VAL A 29 -11.11 3.44 4.69
CA VAL A 29 -12.47 3.09 5.13
C VAL A 29 -12.63 1.63 5.55
N SER A 30 -11.61 0.79 5.34
CA SER A 30 -11.66 -0.62 5.72
C SER A 30 -10.30 -1.14 6.11
N GLY A 31 -10.23 -2.17 6.95
CA GLY A 31 -8.98 -2.82 7.35
C GLY A 31 -8.30 -3.63 6.24
N ARG A 32 -8.06 -3.00 5.08
CA ARG A 32 -7.43 -3.59 3.90
C ARG A 32 -6.35 -2.67 3.38
N TYR A 33 -5.40 -3.21 2.65
CA TYR A 33 -4.37 -2.41 1.98
C TYR A 33 -3.97 -3.04 0.64
N LEU A 34 -3.48 -2.22 -0.27
CA LEU A 34 -2.84 -2.67 -1.50
C LEU A 34 -1.35 -2.83 -1.21
N GLN A 35 -0.78 -3.97 -1.59
CA GLN A 35 0.64 -4.25 -1.52
C GLN A 35 1.20 -4.28 -2.95
N PHE A 36 1.97 -3.27 -3.31
CA PHE A 36 2.68 -3.23 -4.57
C PHE A 36 3.94 -4.11 -4.48
N HIS A 37 4.23 -4.83 -5.56
CA HIS A 37 5.47 -5.58 -5.69
C HIS A 37 6.59 -4.64 -6.15
N GLU A 38 7.81 -4.84 -5.64
CA GLU A 38 8.97 -4.00 -5.98
C GLU A 38 9.32 -4.02 -7.47
N LYS A 39 9.01 -5.14 -8.13
CA LYS A 39 9.33 -5.37 -9.54
C LYS A 39 8.06 -5.35 -10.37
N SER A 40 8.09 -4.53 -11.41
CA SER A 40 7.15 -4.60 -12.53
C SER A 40 7.72 -5.46 -13.66
N ALA A 41 6.86 -5.90 -14.56
CA ALA A 41 7.23 -6.60 -15.78
C ALA A 41 6.98 -5.68 -16.97
N VAL A 42 8.02 -5.38 -17.74
CA VAL A 42 7.89 -4.62 -18.99
C VAL A 42 7.76 -5.62 -20.13
N LEU A 43 6.67 -5.51 -20.89
CA LEU A 43 6.43 -6.27 -22.12
C LEU A 43 6.19 -5.28 -23.26
N ASP A 44 6.15 -5.77 -24.50
CA ASP A 44 5.98 -4.93 -25.70
C ASP A 44 4.75 -4.00 -25.66
N THR A 45 3.74 -4.36 -24.86
CA THR A 45 2.47 -3.62 -24.71
C THR A 45 2.39 -2.72 -23.48
N GLY A 46 3.50 -2.50 -22.76
CA GLY A 46 3.59 -1.60 -21.60
C GLY A 46 4.18 -2.22 -20.33
N GLU A 47 4.20 -1.42 -19.26
CA GLU A 47 4.66 -1.84 -17.93
C GLU A 47 3.50 -2.40 -17.08
N PHE A 48 3.63 -3.65 -16.64
CA PHE A 48 2.66 -4.36 -15.80
C PHE A 48 3.13 -4.42 -14.35
N ILE A 49 2.24 -4.04 -13.44
CA ILE A 49 2.48 -4.00 -12.00
C ILE A 49 1.60 -5.05 -11.34
N SER A 50 2.22 -5.91 -10.53
CA SER A 50 1.52 -6.84 -9.64
C SER A 50 1.15 -6.14 -8.34
N VAL A 51 -0.12 -6.18 -7.99
CA VAL A 51 -0.67 -5.57 -6.78
C VAL A 51 -1.49 -6.61 -6.04
N ASP A 52 -1.21 -6.80 -4.75
CA ASP A 52 -1.98 -7.70 -3.91
C ASP A 52 -2.94 -6.92 -3.02
N VAL A 53 -4.19 -7.36 -2.96
CA VAL A 53 -5.17 -6.84 -2.00
C VAL A 53 -5.05 -7.66 -0.74
N MET A 54 -4.62 -7.03 0.34
CA MET A 54 -4.31 -7.65 1.62
C MET A 54 -5.31 -7.21 2.69
N ALA A 55 -5.66 -8.11 3.60
CA ALA A 55 -6.35 -7.78 4.83
C ALA A 55 -5.32 -7.38 5.90
N MET A 56 -5.61 -6.31 6.64
CA MET A 56 -4.78 -5.87 7.77
C MET A 56 -4.66 -7.01 8.79
N PRO A 57 -3.48 -7.15 9.43
CA PRO A 57 -3.36 -8.00 10.60
C PRO A 57 -4.26 -7.47 11.72
N ASP A 58 -5.06 -8.35 12.30
CA ASP A 58 -5.95 -8.09 13.43
C ASP A 58 -5.56 -9.04 14.58
N ASP A 59 -5.78 -8.67 15.84
CA ASP A 59 -5.23 -9.30 17.05
C ASP A 59 -5.09 -10.84 16.93
N GLY A 60 -3.86 -11.30 16.68
CA GLY A 60 -3.48 -12.72 16.59
C GLY A 60 -3.59 -13.37 15.20
N LYS A 61 -4.08 -12.69 14.17
CA LYS A 61 -4.17 -13.19 12.80
C LYS A 61 -3.15 -12.51 11.88
N PRO A 62 -2.36 -13.29 11.12
CA PRO A 62 -1.42 -12.73 10.16
C PRO A 62 -2.15 -12.02 9.02
N ALA A 63 -1.48 -11.07 8.38
CA ALA A 63 -1.98 -10.44 7.16
C ALA A 63 -2.30 -11.51 6.11
N ARG A 64 -3.47 -11.39 5.47
CA ARG A 64 -3.96 -12.39 4.51
C ARG A 64 -4.18 -11.76 3.15
N LYS A 65 -3.64 -12.38 2.10
CA LYS A 65 -3.95 -12.03 0.72
C LYS A 65 -5.40 -12.41 0.39
N ILE A 66 -6.18 -11.43 -0.07
CA ILE A 66 -7.55 -11.60 -0.54
C ILE A 66 -7.52 -11.99 -2.02
N CYS A 67 -6.84 -11.18 -2.85
CA CYS A 67 -6.64 -11.44 -4.26
C CYS A 67 -5.36 -10.76 -4.77
N GLY A 68 -4.95 -11.09 -5.99
CA GLY A 68 -3.88 -10.42 -6.72
C GLY A 68 -4.42 -9.83 -8.02
N LEU A 69 -3.88 -8.67 -8.39
CA LEU A 69 -4.21 -7.91 -9.58
C LEU A 69 -2.94 -7.70 -10.39
N VAL A 70 -3.07 -7.72 -11.71
CA VAL A 70 -2.01 -7.28 -12.63
C VAL A 70 -2.58 -6.12 -13.42
N ILE A 71 -1.98 -4.95 -13.27
CA ILE A 71 -2.50 -3.68 -13.80
C ILE A 71 -1.39 -3.01 -14.59
N LYS A 72 -1.71 -2.39 -15.72
CA LYS A 72 -0.74 -1.56 -16.42
C LYS A 72 -0.51 -0.25 -15.67
N ARG A 73 0.75 0.17 -15.58
CA ARG A 73 1.12 1.45 -14.96
C ARG A 73 0.44 2.63 -15.66
N GLU A 74 0.44 2.61 -16.99
CA GLU A 74 -0.13 3.66 -17.83
C GLU A 74 -1.63 3.83 -17.57
N ASP A 75 -2.38 2.71 -17.56
CA ASP A 75 -3.82 2.71 -17.28
C ASP A 75 -4.12 3.21 -15.86
N LEU A 76 -3.29 2.84 -14.87
CA LEU A 76 -3.45 3.30 -13.50
C LEU A 76 -3.23 4.81 -13.38
N LEU A 77 -2.17 5.33 -14.00
CA LEU A 77 -1.86 6.76 -14.00
C LEU A 77 -2.92 7.56 -14.76
N GLU A 78 -3.43 7.03 -15.87
CA GLU A 78 -4.50 7.66 -16.62
C GLU A 78 -5.79 7.72 -15.81
N ALA A 79 -6.19 6.60 -15.18
CA ALA A 79 -7.36 6.56 -14.30
C ALA A 79 -7.28 7.60 -13.17
N LEU A 80 -6.10 7.78 -12.57
CA LEU A 80 -5.89 8.78 -11.51
C LEU A 80 -6.08 10.22 -11.98
N LYS A 81 -5.86 10.54 -13.25
CA LYS A 81 -6.12 11.90 -13.80
C LYS A 81 -7.61 12.23 -13.88
N HIS A 82 -8.46 11.22 -13.99
CA HIS A 82 -9.91 11.37 -14.04
C HIS A 82 -10.55 11.46 -12.65
N VAL A 83 -9.78 11.29 -11.58
CA VAL A 83 -10.24 11.44 -10.20
C VAL A 83 -10.04 12.88 -9.77
N THR A 84 -11.14 13.61 -9.59
CA THR A 84 -11.13 14.94 -8.98
C THR A 84 -11.73 14.87 -7.57
N PRO A 85 -11.30 15.74 -6.63
CA PRO A 85 -11.99 15.90 -5.37
C PRO A 85 -13.48 16.20 -5.61
N SER A 86 -14.36 15.55 -4.87
CA SER A 86 -15.75 16.01 -4.79
C SER A 86 -15.78 17.29 -3.94
N ASP A 87 -16.48 18.32 -4.43
CA ASP A 87 -16.74 19.57 -3.72
C ASP A 87 -17.52 19.35 -2.40
#